data_AF-A0A529XLW2-F1
#
_entry.id   AF-A0A529XLW2-F1
#
_cell.length_a   1.000
_cell.length_b   1.000
_cell.length_c   1.000
_cell.angle_alpha   90.00
_cell.angle_beta   90.00
_cell.angle_gamma   90.00
#
_symmetry.space_group_name_H-M   'P 1'
#
loop_
_entity.id
_entity.type
_entity.pdbx_description
1 polymer ?
#
loop_
_entity_poly.entity_id
_entity_poly.type
_entity_poly.pdbx_seq_one_letter_code
_entity_poly.pdbx_strand_id
1 'polypeptide(L)'
;LVLVTVAQMFIVGGSEIDLGVGAFAGLVSVLSATLLYDQPWLGALALVAALAVYAGLGGVIQARKIPAIVVTLGASFIWVGIGYALQPTPGGASPDWLTALFGWSIGFMPTSIIMIAAVALIVLIIDSLPLGVVLRGFGNNPAAMIRSGWSPTRYALVRYLIAGLFAGAAGLSLTAINTASDINSGNSYTLLSVAAVVMGGCSLLGGIISPVGAVAGAVTLSLIGALLGTLSVSSDYNAATQGLILIALLTLRSMTADRRSKP
;
A
#
# COMPACT_ATOMS: atom_id res chain seq x y z
N LEU A 1 -3.38 1.82 -6.52
CA LEU A 1 -1.91 1.97 -6.34
C LEU A 1 -1.53 2.98 -5.25
N VAL A 2 -1.96 4.26 -5.31
CA VAL A 2 -1.56 5.31 -4.33
C VAL A 2 -1.68 4.89 -2.87
N LEU A 3 -2.82 4.33 -2.47
CA LEU A 3 -3.05 3.84 -1.10
C LEU A 3 -2.04 2.74 -0.70
N VAL A 4 -1.79 1.77 -1.58
CA VAL A 4 -0.79 0.70 -1.35
C VAL A 4 0.62 1.28 -1.28
N THR A 5 0.96 2.27 -2.11
CA THR A 5 2.24 2.98 -2.07
C THR A 5 2.45 3.72 -0.76
N VAL A 6 1.41 4.37 -0.25
CA VAL A 6 1.48 5.03 1.07
C VAL A 6 1.66 4.01 2.19
N ALA A 7 0.94 2.89 2.15
CA ALA A 7 1.16 1.78 3.09
C ALA A 7 2.64 1.33 3.06
N GLN A 8 3.15 1.07 1.86
CA GLN A 8 4.54 0.67 1.64
C GLN A 8 5.53 1.75 2.05
N MET A 9 5.21 3.03 1.91
CA MET A 9 6.06 4.14 2.35
C MET A 9 6.31 4.07 3.86
N PHE A 10 5.26 3.85 4.66
CA PHE A 10 5.42 3.66 6.09
C PHE A 10 6.23 2.40 6.41
N ILE A 11 6.07 1.29 5.67
CA ILE A 11 6.88 0.06 5.81
C ILE A 11 8.32 0.20 5.29
N VAL A 12 8.59 1.13 4.39
CA VAL A 12 9.96 1.43 3.94
C VAL A 12 10.66 2.40 4.89
N GLY A 13 9.94 3.33 5.52
CA GLY A 13 10.47 4.36 6.42
C GLY A 13 11.20 3.89 7.69
N GLY A 14 11.36 2.60 7.84
CA GLY A 14 11.86 1.84 8.96
C GLY A 14 12.51 0.53 8.49
N SER A 15 13.08 0.59 7.29
CA SER A 15 14.02 -0.40 6.76
C SER A 15 13.41 -1.79 6.50
N GLU A 16 12.12 -1.84 6.18
CA GLU A 16 11.39 -3.07 5.89
C GLU A 16 10.73 -2.99 4.50
N ILE A 17 10.33 -4.14 3.97
CA ILE A 17 9.57 -4.25 2.72
C ILE A 17 8.43 -5.23 2.98
N ASP A 18 7.20 -4.79 2.74
CA ASP A 18 6.02 -5.64 2.77
C ASP A 18 5.80 -6.30 1.40
N LEU A 19 5.81 -7.63 1.36
CA LEU A 19 5.45 -8.39 0.16
C LEU A 19 4.03 -8.97 0.18
N GLY A 20 3.28 -8.73 1.25
CA GLY A 20 1.90 -9.15 1.44
C GLY A 20 0.87 -8.04 1.30
N VAL A 21 1.27 -6.76 1.22
CA VAL A 21 0.37 -5.60 1.19
C VAL A 21 -0.69 -5.66 0.06
N GLY A 22 -0.31 -6.12 -1.14
CA GLY A 22 -1.24 -6.28 -2.26
C GLY A 22 -2.21 -7.44 -2.07
N ALA A 23 -1.72 -8.58 -1.56
CA ALA A 23 -2.56 -9.73 -1.22
C ALA A 23 -3.56 -9.39 -0.11
N PHE A 24 -3.14 -8.59 0.88
CA PHE A 24 -4.03 -8.10 1.93
C PHE A 24 -5.12 -7.18 1.37
N ALA A 25 -4.77 -6.27 0.46
CA ALA A 25 -5.78 -5.46 -0.25
C ALA A 25 -6.77 -6.34 -1.05
N GLY A 26 -6.28 -7.41 -1.70
CA GLY A 26 -7.11 -8.41 -2.36
C GLY A 26 -8.07 -9.11 -1.40
N LEU A 27 -7.58 -9.57 -0.24
CA LEU A 27 -8.41 -10.16 0.80
C LEU A 27 -9.48 -9.19 1.30
N VAL A 28 -9.11 -7.93 1.58
CA VAL A 28 -10.07 -6.91 1.99
C VAL A 28 -11.12 -6.67 0.91
N SER A 29 -10.74 -6.71 -0.37
CA SER A 29 -11.71 -6.63 -1.47
C SER A 29 -12.71 -7.80 -1.47
N VAL A 30 -12.23 -9.03 -1.25
CA VAL A 30 -13.09 -10.23 -1.13
C VAL A 30 -14.02 -10.12 0.09
N LEU A 31 -13.49 -9.78 1.27
CA LEU A 31 -14.29 -9.61 2.48
C LEU A 31 -15.37 -8.53 2.30
N SER A 32 -15.07 -7.48 1.54
CA SER A 32 -15.98 -6.38 1.27
C SER A 32 -17.09 -6.77 0.29
N ALA A 33 -16.78 -7.56 -0.73
CA ALA A 33 -17.75 -7.99 -1.74
C ALA A 33 -18.60 -9.21 -1.36
N THR A 34 -18.25 -9.88 -0.26
CA THR A 34 -18.94 -11.07 0.26
C THR A 34 -19.54 -10.78 1.63
N LEU A 35 -18.76 -10.90 2.70
CA LEU A 35 -19.24 -10.80 4.07
C LEU A 35 -19.81 -9.42 4.37
N LEU A 36 -19.17 -8.33 3.94
CA LEU A 36 -19.66 -6.97 4.22
C LEU A 36 -20.92 -6.63 3.41
N TYR A 37 -21.09 -7.24 2.24
CA TYR A 37 -22.28 -7.10 1.41
C TYR A 37 -23.45 -7.90 1.98
N ASP A 38 -23.26 -9.20 2.22
CA ASP A 38 -24.32 -10.11 2.68
C ASP A 38 -24.66 -9.91 4.17
N GLN A 39 -23.66 -9.68 5.01
CA GLN A 39 -23.77 -9.58 6.46
C GLN A 39 -22.90 -8.43 7.01
N PRO A 40 -23.35 -7.16 6.90
CA PRO A 40 -22.51 -5.99 7.15
C PRO A 40 -21.79 -6.00 8.51
N TRP A 41 -22.43 -6.50 9.57
CA TRP A 41 -21.80 -6.59 10.89
C TRP A 41 -20.65 -7.60 10.93
N LEU A 42 -20.81 -8.76 10.26
CA LEU A 42 -19.81 -9.81 10.21
C LEU A 42 -18.66 -9.40 9.30
N GLY A 43 -18.96 -8.76 8.17
CA GLY A 43 -17.96 -8.16 7.30
C GLY A 43 -17.14 -7.09 8.01
N ALA A 44 -17.79 -6.16 8.75
CA ALA A 44 -17.08 -5.15 9.52
C ALA A 44 -16.16 -5.77 10.58
N LEU A 45 -16.64 -6.80 11.30
CA LEU A 45 -15.84 -7.54 12.27
C LEU A 45 -14.65 -8.23 11.59
N ALA A 46 -14.87 -8.88 10.44
CA ALA A 46 -13.82 -9.55 9.68
C ALA A 46 -12.75 -8.56 9.18
N LEU A 47 -13.14 -7.36 8.73
CA LEU A 47 -12.21 -6.30 8.33
C LEU A 47 -11.38 -5.79 9.51
N VAL A 48 -12.00 -5.55 10.67
CA VAL A 48 -11.29 -5.14 11.89
C VAL A 48 -10.33 -6.25 12.35
N ALA A 49 -10.76 -7.51 12.30
CA ALA A 49 -9.91 -8.66 12.63
C ALA A 49 -8.73 -8.79 11.66
N ALA A 50 -8.97 -8.68 10.36
CA ALA A 50 -7.92 -8.72 9.34
C ALA A 50 -6.89 -7.60 9.55
N LEU A 51 -7.36 -6.38 9.84
CA LEU A 51 -6.49 -5.25 10.17
C LEU A 51 -5.68 -5.49 11.45
N ALA A 52 -6.29 -6.06 12.49
CA ALA A 52 -5.60 -6.37 13.74
C ALA A 52 -4.51 -7.44 13.54
N VAL A 53 -4.78 -8.48 12.73
CA VAL A 53 -3.77 -9.50 12.41
C VAL A 53 -2.65 -8.88 11.57
N TYR A 54 -2.98 -8.02 10.59
CA TYR A 54 -1.98 -7.31 9.79
C TYR A 54 -1.07 -6.43 10.65
N ALA A 55 -1.64 -5.66 11.59
CA ALA A 55 -0.88 -4.91 12.60
C ALA A 55 0.00 -5.84 13.45
N GLY A 56 -0.55 -6.99 13.85
CA GLY A 56 0.14 -8.03 14.60
C GLY A 56 1.39 -8.59 13.92
N LEU A 57 1.45 -8.59 12.58
CA LEU A 57 2.65 -9.00 11.83
C LEU A 57 3.86 -8.17 12.24
N GLY A 58 3.72 -6.85 12.39
CA GLY A 58 4.78 -5.98 12.88
C GLY A 58 5.25 -6.36 14.28
N GLY A 59 4.33 -6.73 15.15
CA GLY A 59 4.64 -7.25 16.49
C GLY A 59 5.48 -8.53 16.43
N VAL A 60 5.10 -9.49 15.57
CA VAL A 60 5.84 -10.75 15.39
C VAL A 60 7.23 -10.50 14.81
N ILE A 61 7.33 -9.68 13.76
CA ILE A 61 8.60 -9.31 13.11
C ILE A 61 9.57 -8.75 14.16
N GLN A 62 9.12 -7.76 14.93
CA GLN A 62 9.98 -7.10 15.89
C GLN A 62 10.29 -7.95 17.12
N ALA A 63 9.31 -8.70 17.64
CA ALA A 63 9.50 -9.53 18.84
C ALA A 63 10.38 -10.76 18.56
N ARG A 64 10.24 -11.36 17.37
CA ARG A 64 10.96 -12.58 16.98
C ARG A 64 12.20 -12.30 16.15
N LYS A 65 12.45 -11.05 15.78
CA LYS A 65 13.59 -10.61 14.95
C LYS A 65 13.65 -11.37 13.62
N ILE A 66 12.48 -11.67 13.05
CA ILE A 66 12.38 -12.34 11.75
C ILE A 66 12.34 -11.24 10.68
N PRO A 67 13.07 -11.39 9.56
CA PRO A 67 12.99 -10.42 8.47
C PRO A 67 11.54 -10.19 7.99
N ALA A 68 11.14 -8.93 7.87
CA ALA A 68 9.77 -8.53 7.49
C ALA A 68 9.30 -9.14 6.16
N ILE A 69 10.21 -9.24 5.18
CA ILE A 69 9.94 -9.86 3.88
C ILE A 69 9.43 -11.30 4.04
N VAL A 70 10.01 -12.08 4.94
CA VAL A 70 9.64 -13.49 5.14
C VAL A 70 8.26 -13.61 5.78
N VAL A 71 8.00 -12.80 6.82
CA VAL A 71 6.71 -12.81 7.53
C VAL A 71 5.59 -12.33 6.62
N THR A 72 5.81 -11.24 5.88
CA THR A 72 4.80 -10.66 5.00
C THR A 72 4.55 -11.49 3.75
N LEU A 73 5.57 -12.14 3.19
CA LEU A 73 5.39 -13.13 2.13
C LEU A 73 4.63 -14.36 2.62
N GLY A 74 4.95 -14.88 3.81
CA GLY A 74 4.18 -15.98 4.41
C GLY A 74 2.72 -15.60 4.65
N ALA A 75 2.48 -14.38 5.16
CA ALA A 75 1.14 -13.84 5.36
C ALA A 75 0.37 -13.67 4.03
N SER A 76 1.06 -13.31 2.94
CA SER A 76 0.42 -13.17 1.62
C SER A 76 -0.26 -14.45 1.16
N PHE A 77 0.38 -15.61 1.37
CA PHE A 77 -0.22 -16.91 1.06
C PHE A 77 -1.45 -17.21 1.91
N ILE A 78 -1.45 -16.80 3.18
CA ILE A 78 -2.61 -16.93 4.07
C ILE A 78 -3.76 -16.05 3.58
N TRP A 79 -3.48 -14.79 3.23
CA TRP A 79 -4.50 -13.86 2.72
C TRP A 79 -5.14 -14.37 1.44
N VAL A 80 -4.32 -14.84 0.50
CA VAL A 80 -4.78 -15.43 -0.76
C VAL A 80 -5.59 -16.70 -0.50
N GLY A 81 -5.13 -17.58 0.39
CA GLY A 81 -5.83 -18.82 0.74
C GLY A 81 -7.21 -18.57 1.36
N ILE A 82 -7.31 -17.63 2.30
CA ILE A 82 -8.60 -17.22 2.89
C ILE A 82 -9.49 -16.60 1.82
N GLY A 83 -8.94 -15.74 0.97
CA GLY A 83 -9.67 -15.12 -0.14
C GLY A 83 -10.29 -16.15 -1.07
N TYR A 84 -9.52 -17.15 -1.53
CA TYR A 84 -10.02 -18.23 -2.38
C TYR A 84 -11.03 -19.14 -1.67
N ALA A 85 -10.87 -19.36 -0.36
CA ALA A 85 -11.82 -20.16 0.41
C ALA A 85 -13.20 -19.48 0.51
N LEU A 86 -13.23 -18.15 0.60
CA LEU A 86 -14.47 -17.37 0.59
C LEU A 86 -15.03 -17.20 -0.82
N GLN A 87 -14.17 -16.94 -1.80
CA GLN A 87 -14.56 -16.62 -3.15
C GLN A 87 -13.53 -17.16 -4.18
N PRO A 88 -13.78 -18.35 -4.77
CA PRO A 88 -12.84 -19.01 -5.68
C PRO A 88 -12.63 -18.30 -7.02
N THR A 89 -13.64 -17.58 -7.49
CA THR A 89 -13.62 -16.87 -8.79
C THR A 89 -14.02 -15.40 -8.62
N PRO A 90 -13.59 -14.51 -9.51
CA PRO A 90 -14.03 -13.12 -9.49
C PRO A 90 -15.56 -12.99 -9.47
N GLY A 91 -16.10 -12.07 -8.68
CA GLY A 91 -17.54 -11.99 -8.37
C GLY A 91 -17.85 -11.22 -7.09
N GLY A 92 -18.99 -11.53 -6.47
CA GLY A 92 -19.52 -10.75 -5.34
C GLY A 92 -20.10 -9.41 -5.78
N ALA A 93 -20.48 -8.58 -4.82
CA ALA A 93 -21.07 -7.26 -5.10
C ALA A 93 -20.55 -6.21 -4.10
N SER A 94 -20.31 -5.00 -4.58
CA SER A 94 -19.95 -3.88 -3.70
C SER A 94 -21.19 -3.35 -2.98
N PRO A 95 -21.14 -3.11 -1.65
CA PRO A 95 -22.20 -2.41 -0.94
C PRO A 95 -22.49 -1.03 -1.54
N ASP A 96 -23.77 -0.64 -1.61
CA ASP A 96 -24.20 0.61 -2.27
C ASP A 96 -23.51 1.84 -1.67
N TRP A 97 -23.38 1.91 -0.34
CA TRP A 97 -22.69 3.00 0.33
C TRP A 97 -21.22 3.08 -0.05
N LEU A 98 -20.58 1.95 -0.33
CA LEU A 98 -19.16 1.89 -0.70
C LEU A 98 -18.99 2.36 -2.15
N THR A 99 -19.83 1.89 -3.07
CA THR A 99 -19.82 2.37 -4.46
C THR A 99 -20.16 3.86 -4.52
N ALA A 100 -21.13 4.32 -3.72
CA ALA A 100 -21.51 5.72 -3.64
C ALA A 100 -20.38 6.63 -3.16
N LEU A 101 -19.45 6.15 -2.31
CA LEU A 101 -18.28 6.91 -1.88
C LEU A 101 -17.29 7.19 -3.02
N PHE A 102 -17.31 6.41 -4.10
CA PHE A 102 -16.39 6.56 -5.24
C PHE A 102 -17.08 7.03 -6.53
N GLY A 103 -18.41 6.98 -6.59
CA GLY A 103 -19.22 7.27 -7.79
C GLY A 103 -19.69 8.72 -7.98
N TRP A 104 -19.22 9.68 -7.19
CA TRP A 104 -19.61 11.10 -7.32
C TRP A 104 -18.60 11.93 -8.15
N SER A 105 -18.93 13.18 -8.43
CA SER A 105 -18.02 14.16 -9.02
C SER A 105 -18.39 15.57 -8.58
N ILE A 106 -17.39 16.45 -8.45
CA ILE A 106 -17.62 17.88 -8.19
C ILE A 106 -17.22 18.65 -9.45
N GLY A 107 -18.22 19.10 -10.21
CA GLY A 107 -18.00 19.77 -11.49
C GLY A 107 -17.25 18.86 -12.48
N PHE A 108 -16.08 19.32 -12.94
CA PHE A 108 -15.22 18.58 -13.88
C PHE A 108 -14.20 17.65 -13.20
N MET A 109 -14.13 17.63 -11.87
CA MET A 109 -13.08 16.88 -11.17
C MET A 109 -13.57 15.47 -10.78
N PRO A 110 -12.94 14.40 -11.31
CA PRO A 110 -13.28 13.03 -10.92
C PRO A 110 -12.99 12.78 -9.44
N THR A 111 -13.80 11.95 -8.78
CA THR A 111 -13.59 11.48 -7.40
C THR A 111 -12.17 11.02 -7.13
N SER A 112 -11.57 10.27 -8.07
CA SER A 112 -10.20 9.76 -7.94
C SER A 112 -9.17 10.85 -7.66
N ILE A 113 -9.28 12.02 -8.29
CA ILE A 113 -8.34 13.14 -8.05
C ILE A 113 -8.52 13.69 -6.64
N ILE A 114 -9.78 13.86 -6.21
CA ILE A 114 -10.10 14.38 -4.87
C ILE A 114 -9.61 13.41 -3.80
N MET A 115 -9.83 12.10 -3.99
CA MET A 115 -9.35 11.06 -3.08
C MET A 115 -7.83 11.00 -3.02
N ILE A 116 -7.13 11.16 -4.15
CA ILE A 116 -5.66 11.23 -4.16
C ILE A 116 -5.17 12.44 -3.37
N ALA A 117 -5.78 13.61 -3.56
CA ALA A 117 -5.44 14.83 -2.81
C ALA A 117 -5.72 14.66 -1.31
N ALA A 118 -6.85 14.06 -0.94
CA ALA A 118 -7.19 13.76 0.45
C ALA A 118 -6.18 12.80 1.09
N VAL A 119 -5.80 11.73 0.39
CA VAL A 119 -4.76 10.81 0.86
C VAL A 119 -3.42 11.52 1.02
N ALA A 120 -3.01 12.34 0.05
CA ALA A 120 -1.77 13.12 0.16
C ALA A 120 -1.77 14.02 1.40
N LEU A 121 -2.89 14.71 1.67
CA LEU A 121 -3.04 15.55 2.84
C LEU A 121 -3.00 14.75 4.15
N ILE A 122 -3.72 13.64 4.24
CA ILE A 122 -3.74 12.77 5.43
C ILE A 122 -2.33 12.27 5.74
N VAL A 123 -1.60 11.79 4.73
CA VAL A 123 -0.25 11.24 4.92
C VAL A 123 0.73 12.32 5.30
N LEU A 124 0.61 13.52 4.74
CA LEU A 124 1.40 14.69 5.16
C LEU A 124 1.17 15.04 6.63
N ILE A 125 -0.08 15.00 7.09
CA ILE A 125 -0.43 15.24 8.50
C ILE A 125 0.18 14.16 9.39
N ILE A 126 0.03 12.87 9.04
CA ILE A 126 0.63 11.75 9.79
C ILE A 126 2.15 11.89 9.86
N ASP A 127 2.80 12.25 8.76
CA ASP A 127 4.25 12.45 8.69
C ASP A 127 4.71 13.64 9.55
N SER A 128 3.90 14.68 9.65
CA SER A 128 4.19 15.88 10.45
C SER A 128 3.90 15.71 11.95
N LEU A 129 3.06 14.73 12.32
CA LEU A 129 2.71 14.44 13.71
C LEU A 129 3.90 13.85 14.49
N PRO A 130 3.92 13.96 15.84
CA PRO A 130 4.95 13.32 16.68
C PRO A 130 5.10 11.82 16.40
N LEU A 131 3.99 11.16 16.07
CA LEU A 131 4.00 9.75 15.66
C LEU A 131 4.84 9.53 14.40
N GLY A 132 4.68 10.36 13.36
CA GLY A 132 5.49 10.28 12.13
C GLY A 132 6.98 10.46 12.41
N VAL A 133 7.33 11.42 13.27
CA VAL A 133 8.73 11.65 13.71
C VAL A 133 9.30 10.41 14.41
N VAL A 134 8.55 9.78 15.30
CA VAL A 134 8.96 8.54 15.98
C VAL A 134 9.15 7.40 14.99
N LEU A 135 8.21 7.22 14.05
CA LEU A 135 8.29 6.18 13.02
C LEU A 135 9.55 6.33 12.16
N ARG A 136 9.84 7.55 11.67
CA ARG A 136 11.09 7.85 10.94
C ARG A 136 12.32 7.69 11.82
N GLY A 137 12.23 8.08 13.09
CA GLY A 137 13.32 7.94 14.07
C GLY A 137 13.77 6.49 14.22
N PHE A 138 12.83 5.55 14.30
CA PHE A 138 13.15 4.12 14.35
C PHE A 138 13.83 3.62 13.07
N GLY A 139 13.48 4.16 11.90
CA GLY A 139 14.15 3.81 10.66
C GLY A 139 15.53 4.41 10.48
N ASN A 140 15.80 5.56 11.08
CA ASN A 140 17.12 6.19 10.99
C ASN A 140 18.08 5.65 12.05
N ASN A 141 17.65 5.59 13.32
CA ASN A 141 18.48 5.11 14.42
C ASN A 141 17.63 4.38 15.48
N PRO A 142 17.36 3.08 15.29
CA PRO A 142 16.57 2.28 16.24
C PRO A 142 17.17 2.28 17.64
N ALA A 143 18.51 2.24 17.76
CA ALA A 143 19.20 2.21 19.04
C ALA A 143 18.99 3.51 19.85
N ALA A 144 18.99 4.66 19.19
CA ALA A 144 18.69 5.94 19.83
C ALA A 144 17.24 5.99 20.32
N MET A 145 16.28 5.52 19.52
CA MET A 145 14.87 5.50 19.91
C MET A 145 14.61 4.61 21.14
N ILE A 146 15.27 3.45 21.20
CA ILE A 146 15.20 2.55 22.35
C ILE A 146 15.78 3.21 23.61
N ARG A 147 16.94 3.88 23.50
CA ARG A 147 17.54 4.61 24.63
C ARG A 147 16.68 5.77 25.10
N SER A 148 15.90 6.37 24.20
CA SER A 148 14.91 7.40 24.53
C SER A 148 13.60 6.84 25.12
N GLY A 149 13.53 5.55 25.42
CA GLY A 149 12.40 4.90 26.11
C GLY A 149 11.27 4.40 25.21
N TRP A 150 11.42 4.48 23.88
CA TRP A 150 10.40 3.98 22.97
C TRP A 150 10.48 2.46 22.82
N SER A 151 9.33 1.79 22.88
CA SER A 151 9.24 0.34 22.68
C SER A 151 9.29 -0.02 21.19
N PRO A 152 10.26 -0.86 20.74
CA PRO A 152 10.29 -1.33 19.35
C PRO A 152 9.02 -2.08 18.96
N THR A 153 8.48 -2.91 19.86
CA THR A 153 7.28 -3.72 19.56
C THR A 153 6.07 -2.83 19.32
N ARG A 154 5.88 -1.79 20.15
CA ARG A 154 4.78 -0.82 19.94
C ARG A 154 4.97 -0.05 18.62
N TYR A 155 6.20 0.35 18.32
CA TYR A 155 6.55 0.98 17.05
C TYR A 155 6.11 0.10 15.87
N ALA A 156 6.50 -1.18 15.86
CA ALA A 156 6.22 -2.07 14.75
C ALA A 156 4.70 -2.36 14.60
N LEU A 157 3.98 -2.53 15.72
CA LEU A 157 2.52 -2.68 15.72
C LEU A 157 1.82 -1.46 15.11
N VAL A 158 2.16 -0.24 15.56
CA VAL A 158 1.52 0.99 15.08
C VAL A 158 1.86 1.23 13.61
N ARG A 159 3.09 0.95 13.22
CA ARG A 159 3.54 1.05 11.83
C ARG A 159 2.74 0.16 10.88
N TYR A 160 2.63 -1.13 11.22
CA TYR A 160 1.86 -2.08 10.43
C TYR A 160 0.35 -1.79 10.51
N LEU A 161 -0.15 -1.23 11.60
CA LEU A 161 -1.54 -0.75 11.69
C LEU A 161 -1.81 0.37 10.69
N ILE A 162 -0.94 1.39 10.62
CA ILE A 162 -1.08 2.49 9.65
C ILE A 162 -1.01 1.95 8.23
N ALA A 163 -0.03 1.08 7.94
CA ALA A 163 0.08 0.45 6.63
C ALA A 163 -1.17 -0.37 6.28
N GLY A 164 -1.68 -1.16 7.23
CA GLY A 164 -2.88 -1.96 7.09
C GLY A 164 -4.14 -1.13 6.86
N LEU A 165 -4.26 0.05 7.47
CA LEU A 165 -5.37 0.97 7.22
C LEU A 165 -5.38 1.45 5.76
N PHE A 166 -4.22 1.84 5.23
CA PHE A 166 -4.11 2.25 3.83
C PHE A 166 -4.28 1.08 2.86
N ALA A 167 -3.74 -0.10 3.18
CA ALA A 167 -3.90 -1.30 2.38
C ALA A 167 -5.35 -1.82 2.38
N GLY A 168 -6.04 -1.74 3.52
CA GLY A 168 -7.46 -2.05 3.63
C GLY A 168 -8.33 -1.05 2.87
N ALA A 169 -8.04 0.25 2.98
CA ALA A 169 -8.70 1.27 2.14
C ALA A 169 -8.46 1.01 0.64
N ALA A 170 -7.27 0.51 0.26
CA ALA A 170 -7.00 0.11 -1.11
C ALA A 170 -7.90 -1.06 -1.55
N GLY A 171 -8.07 -2.08 -0.70
CA GLY A 171 -8.98 -3.20 -0.96
C GLY A 171 -10.44 -2.75 -1.13
N LEU A 172 -10.93 -1.91 -0.21
CA LEU A 172 -12.26 -1.31 -0.31
C LEU A 172 -12.45 -0.51 -1.59
N SER A 173 -11.44 0.28 -1.99
CA SER A 173 -11.49 1.04 -3.24
C SER A 173 -11.54 0.14 -4.48
N LEU A 174 -10.86 -1.01 -4.45
CA LEU A 174 -10.90 -1.98 -5.55
C LEU A 174 -12.30 -2.57 -5.70
N THR A 175 -12.95 -2.93 -4.59
CA THR A 175 -14.34 -3.39 -4.60
C THR A 175 -15.28 -2.31 -5.15
N ALA A 176 -15.13 -1.07 -4.69
CA ALA A 176 -15.98 0.04 -5.11
C ALA A 176 -15.87 0.34 -6.61
N ILE A 177 -14.63 0.37 -7.14
CA ILE A 177 -14.35 0.71 -8.54
C ILE A 177 -14.77 -0.43 -9.48
N ASN A 178 -14.51 -1.68 -9.11
CA ASN A 178 -14.82 -2.83 -9.95
C ASN A 178 -16.27 -3.32 -9.77
N THR A 179 -16.99 -2.81 -8.77
CA THR A 179 -18.32 -3.28 -8.34
C THR A 179 -18.39 -4.78 -7.98
N ALA A 180 -17.24 -5.43 -7.89
CA ALA A 180 -17.01 -6.84 -7.62
C ALA A 180 -15.61 -7.00 -6.99
N SER A 181 -15.26 -8.21 -6.57
CA SER A 181 -13.93 -8.54 -6.07
C SER A 181 -13.22 -9.59 -6.91
N ASP A 182 -11.89 -9.55 -6.86
CA ASP A 182 -10.97 -10.60 -7.30
C ASP A 182 -9.77 -10.59 -6.34
N ILE A 183 -9.46 -11.74 -5.75
CA ILE A 183 -8.34 -11.90 -4.81
C ILE A 183 -6.99 -11.53 -5.44
N ASN A 184 -6.84 -11.65 -6.76
CA ASN A 184 -5.58 -11.36 -7.46
C ASN A 184 -5.44 -9.89 -7.87
N SER A 185 -6.50 -9.09 -7.79
CA SER A 185 -6.51 -7.70 -8.25
C SER A 185 -5.48 -6.80 -7.57
N GLY A 186 -5.03 -7.16 -6.35
CA GLY A 186 -4.02 -6.42 -5.60
C GLY A 186 -2.57 -6.87 -5.83
N ASN A 187 -2.33 -8.04 -6.46
CA ASN A 187 -1.00 -8.67 -6.48
C ASN A 187 0.07 -7.81 -7.15
N SER A 188 -0.25 -7.22 -8.31
CA SER A 188 0.67 -6.35 -9.04
C SER A 188 1.04 -5.08 -8.25
N TYR A 189 0.16 -4.62 -7.37
CA TYR A 189 0.41 -3.41 -6.58
C TYR A 189 1.48 -3.60 -5.50
N THR A 190 1.75 -4.83 -5.05
CA THR A 190 2.84 -5.08 -4.09
C THR A 190 4.16 -4.55 -4.64
N LEU A 191 4.62 -5.04 -5.79
CA LEU A 191 5.92 -4.63 -6.34
C LEU A 191 5.89 -3.21 -6.93
N LEU A 192 4.77 -2.81 -7.56
CA LEU A 192 4.61 -1.44 -8.06
C LEU A 192 4.64 -0.40 -6.94
N SER A 193 4.14 -0.75 -5.75
CA SER A 193 4.18 0.14 -4.59
C SER A 193 5.62 0.40 -4.14
N VAL A 194 6.48 -0.64 -4.08
CA VAL A 194 7.91 -0.48 -3.77
C VAL A 194 8.57 0.46 -4.77
N ALA A 195 8.33 0.21 -6.06
CA ALA A 195 8.89 1.02 -7.12
C ALA A 195 8.44 2.49 -7.03
N ALA A 196 7.16 2.74 -6.74
CA ALA A 196 6.61 4.07 -6.55
C ALA A 196 7.22 4.80 -5.33
N VAL A 197 7.44 4.10 -4.21
CA VAL A 197 8.07 4.67 -3.00
C VAL A 197 9.51 5.10 -3.27
N VAL A 198 10.27 4.27 -3.99
CA VAL A 198 11.67 4.57 -4.40
C VAL A 198 11.73 5.71 -5.41
N MET A 199 10.84 5.69 -6.41
CA MET A 199 10.70 6.78 -7.38
C MET A 199 10.34 8.09 -6.69
N GLY A 200 9.48 8.02 -5.67
CA GLY A 200 9.09 9.14 -4.81
C GLY A 200 10.20 9.68 -3.89
N GLY A 201 11.37 9.04 -3.87
CA GLY A 201 12.54 9.51 -3.13
C GLY A 201 12.62 9.04 -1.68
N CYS A 202 11.86 8.01 -1.29
CA CYS A 202 12.04 7.39 0.02
C CYS A 202 13.25 6.44 0.01
N SER A 203 13.87 6.24 1.16
CA SER A 203 15.02 5.35 1.34
C SER A 203 14.59 3.95 1.77
N LEU A 204 15.02 2.93 1.03
CA LEU A 204 14.86 1.51 1.44
C LEU A 204 15.62 1.17 2.72
N LEU A 205 16.63 1.97 3.07
CA LEU A 205 17.38 1.81 4.32
C LEU A 205 16.63 2.38 5.53
N GLY A 206 15.46 3.00 5.35
CA GLY A 206 14.66 3.59 6.42
C GLY A 206 15.01 5.05 6.73
N GLY A 207 14.22 5.64 7.62
CA GLY A 207 14.42 7.00 8.17
C GLY A 207 14.00 8.15 7.26
N ILE A 208 14.09 7.98 5.93
CA ILE A 208 13.77 9.01 4.95
C ILE A 208 12.54 8.59 4.15
N ILE A 209 11.43 9.31 4.36
CA ILE A 209 10.20 9.15 3.58
C ILE A 209 9.76 10.49 3.00
N SER A 210 8.98 10.43 1.92
CA SER A 210 8.46 11.59 1.21
C SER A 210 6.99 11.34 0.87
N PRO A 211 6.04 11.85 1.68
CA PRO A 211 4.60 11.70 1.45
C PRO A 211 4.17 12.13 0.05
N VAL A 212 4.52 13.35 -0.35
CA VAL A 212 4.17 13.89 -1.68
C VAL A 212 4.87 13.13 -2.78
N GLY A 213 6.15 12.78 -2.57
CA GLY A 213 6.93 12.02 -3.54
C GLY A 213 6.35 10.62 -3.77
N ALA A 214 5.95 9.92 -2.70
CA ALA A 214 5.34 8.59 -2.80
C ALA A 214 4.02 8.64 -3.57
N VAL A 215 3.15 9.62 -3.29
CA VAL A 215 1.92 9.83 -4.05
C VAL A 215 2.21 10.16 -5.51
N ALA A 216 3.14 11.07 -5.78
CA ALA A 216 3.53 11.45 -7.14
C ALA A 216 4.12 10.27 -7.93
N GLY A 217 4.96 9.46 -7.29
CA GLY A 217 5.51 8.23 -7.87
C GLY A 217 4.41 7.22 -8.21
N ALA A 218 3.46 7.01 -7.31
CA ALA A 218 2.31 6.13 -7.55
C ALA A 218 1.42 6.62 -8.70
N VAL A 219 1.14 7.93 -8.75
CA VAL A 219 0.37 8.53 -9.85
C VAL A 219 1.12 8.37 -11.17
N THR A 220 2.42 8.63 -11.19
CA THR A 220 3.27 8.46 -12.38
C THR A 220 3.21 7.04 -12.92
N LEU A 221 3.39 6.03 -12.06
CA LEU A 221 3.30 4.62 -12.47
C LEU A 221 1.88 4.23 -12.91
N SER A 222 0.86 4.77 -12.26
CA SER A 222 -0.54 4.53 -12.65
C SER A 222 -0.84 5.11 -14.04
N LEU A 223 -0.36 6.32 -14.32
CA LEU A 223 -0.52 6.98 -15.62
C LEU A 223 0.24 6.25 -16.72
N ILE A 224 1.44 5.73 -16.45
CA ILE A 224 2.16 4.86 -17.39
C ILE A 224 1.31 3.64 -17.74
N GLY A 225 0.72 2.98 -16.74
CA GLY A 225 -0.20 1.85 -16.97
C GLY A 225 -1.41 2.24 -17.81
N ALA A 226 -2.04 3.38 -17.53
CA ALA A 226 -3.17 3.88 -18.29
C ALA A 226 -2.79 4.18 -19.76
N LEU A 227 -1.62 4.80 -19.99
CA LEU A 227 -1.11 5.10 -21.33
C LEU A 227 -0.87 3.83 -22.15
N LEU A 228 -0.25 2.80 -21.56
CA LEU A 228 -0.05 1.51 -22.23
C LEU A 228 -1.38 0.85 -22.64
N GLY A 229 -2.39 0.95 -21.76
CA GLY A 229 -3.74 0.49 -22.07
C GLY A 229 -4.37 1.25 -23.24
N THR A 230 -4.23 2.59 -23.28
CA THR A 230 -4.74 3.40 -24.41
C THR A 230 -4.01 3.15 -25.73
N LEU A 231 -2.76 2.69 -25.68
CA LEU A 231 -1.99 2.28 -26.85
C LEU A 231 -2.31 0.84 -27.30
N SER A 232 -3.34 0.22 -26.72
CA SER A 232 -3.80 -1.15 -27.02
C SER A 232 -2.71 -2.22 -26.85
N VAL A 233 -1.75 -1.98 -25.96
CA VAL A 233 -0.80 -3.02 -25.54
C VAL A 233 -1.58 -4.07 -24.76
N SER A 234 -1.42 -5.36 -25.11
CA SER A 234 -2.10 -6.44 -24.37
C SER A 234 -1.78 -6.33 -22.88
N SER A 235 -2.79 -6.55 -22.04
CA SER A 235 -2.67 -6.61 -20.59
C SER A 235 -1.64 -7.62 -20.11
N ASP A 236 -1.38 -8.66 -20.91
CA ASP A 236 -0.39 -9.69 -20.62
C ASP A 236 1.03 -9.12 -20.55
N TYR A 237 1.32 -8.08 -21.34
CA TYR A 237 2.62 -7.42 -21.37
C TYR A 237 2.72 -6.23 -20.40
N ASN A 238 1.62 -5.77 -19.80
CA ASN A 238 1.61 -4.57 -18.96
C ASN A 238 2.65 -4.64 -17.82
N ALA A 239 2.75 -5.78 -17.14
CA ALA A 239 3.72 -5.96 -16.05
C ALA A 239 5.17 -5.89 -16.56
N ALA A 240 5.47 -6.54 -17.69
CA ALA A 240 6.80 -6.52 -18.29
C ALA A 240 7.19 -5.12 -18.77
N THR A 241 6.29 -4.43 -19.45
CA THR A 241 6.54 -3.06 -19.96
C THR A 241 6.66 -2.05 -18.83
N GLN A 242 5.82 -2.13 -17.79
CA GLN A 242 5.97 -1.28 -16.60
C GLN A 242 7.30 -1.52 -15.89
N GLY A 243 7.74 -2.77 -15.77
CA GLY A 243 9.05 -3.12 -15.21
C GLY A 243 10.21 -2.54 -16.04
N LEU A 244 10.13 -2.62 -17.37
CA LEU A 244 11.14 -2.08 -18.27
C LEU A 244 11.21 -0.55 -18.21
N ILE A 245 10.06 0.12 -18.21
CA ILE A 245 9.97 1.59 -18.05
C ILE A 245 10.52 2.02 -16.69
N LEU A 246 10.20 1.28 -15.62
CA LEU A 246 10.74 1.52 -14.29
C LEU A 246 12.27 1.46 -14.26
N ILE A 247 12.86 0.40 -14.82
CA ILE A 247 14.32 0.25 -14.93
C ILE A 247 14.90 1.42 -15.71
N ALA A 248 14.32 1.76 -16.87
CA ALA A 248 14.79 2.87 -17.70
C ALA A 248 14.76 4.21 -16.93
N LEU A 249 13.64 4.53 -16.27
CA LEU A 249 13.49 5.77 -15.51
C LEU A 249 14.45 5.84 -14.31
N LEU A 250 14.63 4.75 -13.58
CA LEU A 250 15.56 4.70 -12.44
C LEU A 250 17.01 4.84 -12.91
N THR A 251 17.37 4.23 -14.04
CA THR A 251 18.71 4.35 -14.62
C THR A 251 18.97 5.77 -15.10
N LEU A 252 18.00 6.41 -15.78
CA LEU A 252 18.09 7.84 -16.15
C LEU A 252 18.21 8.75 -14.92
N ARG A 253 17.46 8.46 -13.86
CA ARG A 253 17.51 9.22 -12.61
C ARG A 253 18.86 9.07 -11.91
N SER A 254 19.44 7.87 -11.84
CA SER A 254 20.76 7.68 -11.21
C SER A 254 21.85 8.44 -11.97
N MET A 255 21.83 8.38 -13.31
CA MET A 255 22.78 9.10 -14.17
C MET A 255 22.68 10.63 -14.03
N THR A 256 21.49 11.17 -13.75
CA THR A 256 21.28 12.61 -13.56
C THR A 256 21.53 13.07 -12.13
N ALA A 257 21.31 12.22 -11.13
CA ALA A 257 21.65 12.49 -9.73
C ALA A 257 23.18 12.56 -9.53
N ASP A 258 23.94 11.66 -10.16
CA ASP A 258 25.42 11.68 -10.14
C ASP A 258 26.02 12.94 -10.80
N ARG A 259 25.26 13.64 -11.64
CA ARG A 259 25.68 14.93 -12.21
C ARG A 259 25.51 16.11 -11.25
N ARG A 260 24.66 15.99 -10.23
CA ARG A 260 24.45 17.03 -9.20
C ARG A 260 25.37 16.89 -7.99
N SER A 261 26.06 15.75 -7.85
CA SER A 261 27.00 15.46 -6.76
C SER A 261 28.47 15.75 -7.11
N LYS A 262 28.76 16.23 -8.33
CA LYS A 262 30.10 16.74 -8.67
C LYS A 262 30.20 18.23 -8.32
N PRO A 263 31.09 18.62 -7.39
CA PRO A 263 31.47 20.03 -7.20
C PRO A 263 32.22 20.58 -8.42
#